data_AF-A0A1I0GWL3-F1
#
_entry.id   AF-A0A1I0GWL3-F1
#
_cell.length_a   1.000
_cell.length_b   1.000
_cell.length_c   1.000
_cell.angle_alpha   90.00
_cell.angle_beta   90.00
_cell.angle_gamma   90.00
#
_symmetry.space_group_name_H-M   'P 1'
#
loop_
_entity.id
_entity.type
_entity.pdbx_description
1 polymer ?
#
loop_
_entity_poly.entity_id
_entity_poly.type
_entity_poly.pdbx_seq_one_letter_code
_entity_poly.pdbx_strand_id
1 'polypeptide(L)'
;MKLFLLLGALNGFLAVALGAFGAHGLEGKLSEKALNTWEKAVNYQMFHTMALLVTGLLITRIETAGIQWAGWTFFIGILLFSGSLYIYSISGIKTFAMITPLGGVAFLIGWVLLGYAVVKFL
;
A
#
# COMPACT_ATOMS: atom_id res chain seq x y z
N MET A 1 -13.87 -7.26 -10.27
CA MET A 1 -13.33 -8.57 -9.80
C MET A 1 -13.29 -8.60 -8.28
N LYS A 2 -13.83 -9.65 -7.63
CA LYS A 2 -13.82 -9.79 -6.15
C LYS A 2 -12.40 -9.80 -5.54
N LEU A 3 -11.39 -10.13 -6.34
CA LEU A 3 -10.00 -10.24 -5.92
C LEU A 3 -9.46 -8.94 -5.30
N PHE A 4 -9.67 -7.77 -5.89
CA PHE A 4 -9.14 -6.52 -5.34
C PHE A 4 -9.79 -6.14 -4.00
N LEU A 5 -11.07 -6.47 -3.82
CA LEU A 5 -11.76 -6.29 -2.55
C LEU A 5 -11.19 -7.23 -1.47
N LEU A 6 -10.89 -8.48 -1.84
CA LEU A 6 -10.25 -9.44 -0.94
C LEU A 6 -8.83 -8.99 -0.58
N LEU A 7 -8.02 -8.56 -1.56
CA LEU A 7 -6.68 -8.02 -1.32
C LEU A 7 -6.74 -6.77 -0.45
N GLY A 8 -7.71 -5.88 -0.66
CA GLY A 8 -7.93 -4.72 0.20
C GLY A 8 -8.30 -5.11 1.63
N ALA A 9 -9.19 -6.09 1.82
CA ALA A 9 -9.54 -6.57 3.16
C ALA A 9 -8.33 -7.18 3.89
N LEU A 10 -7.53 -8.00 3.20
CA LEU A 10 -6.31 -8.59 3.74
C LEU A 10 -5.27 -7.52 4.09
N ASN A 11 -5.03 -6.54 3.21
CA ASN A 11 -4.09 -5.47 3.48
C ASN A 11 -4.56 -4.54 4.60
N GLY A 12 -5.87 -4.31 4.73
CA GLY A 12 -6.44 -3.52 5.83
C GLY A 12 -6.25 -4.22 7.17
N PHE A 13 -6.53 -5.52 7.22
CA PHE A 13 -6.23 -6.35 8.39
C PHE A 13 -4.74 -6.26 8.77
N LEU A 14 -3.84 -6.47 7.79
CA LEU A 14 -2.40 -6.42 8.03
C LEU A 14 -1.93 -5.02 8.47
N ALA A 15 -2.48 -3.95 7.91
CA ALA A 15 -2.11 -2.59 8.29
C ALA A 15 -2.47 -2.30 9.76
N VAL A 16 -3.65 -2.74 10.22
CA VAL A 16 -4.05 -2.63 11.63
C VAL A 16 -3.13 -3.47 12.52
N ALA A 17 -2.89 -4.73 12.15
CA ALA A 17 -2.05 -5.63 12.93
C ALA A 17 -0.60 -5.12 13.05
N LEU A 18 -0.01 -4.68 11.95
CA LEU A 18 1.36 -4.14 11.91
C LEU A 18 1.43 -2.76 12.58
N GLY A 19 0.38 -1.94 12.51
CA GLY A 19 0.26 -0.69 13.27
C GLY A 19 0.30 -0.92 14.78
N ALA A 20 -0.55 -1.83 15.28
CA ALA A 20 -0.57 -2.19 16.69
C ALA A 20 0.76 -2.83 17.14
N PHE A 21 1.35 -3.68 16.29
CA PHE A 21 2.67 -4.27 16.56
C PHE A 21 3.78 -3.22 16.61
N GLY A 22 3.74 -2.19 15.76
CA GLY A 22 4.66 -1.06 15.84
C GLY A 22 4.54 -0.30 17.16
N ALA A 23 3.31 0.09 17.50
CA ALA A 23 3.02 0.91 18.68
C ALA A 23 3.28 0.21 20.01
N HIS A 24 3.08 -1.12 20.09
CA HIS A 24 3.21 -1.85 21.37
C HIS A 24 4.33 -2.89 21.37
N GLY A 25 4.61 -3.49 20.22
CA GLY A 25 5.58 -4.59 20.09
C GLY A 25 7.01 -4.13 19.81
N LEU A 26 7.18 -2.98 19.15
CA LEU A 26 8.49 -2.45 18.71
C LEU A 26 8.92 -1.19 19.47
N GLU A 27 8.02 -0.51 20.16
CA GLU A 27 8.34 0.65 21.00
C GLU A 27 9.44 0.27 22.02
N GLY A 28 10.45 1.13 22.16
CA GLY A 28 11.62 0.89 23.02
C GLY A 28 12.60 -0.17 22.51
N LYS A 29 12.28 -0.94 21.46
CA LYS A 29 13.18 -1.94 20.85
C LYS A 29 13.89 -1.42 19.60
N LEU A 30 13.26 -0.48 18.91
CA LEU A 30 13.82 0.18 17.73
C LEU A 30 14.19 1.64 18.07
N SER A 31 15.18 2.17 17.34
CA SER A 31 15.44 3.62 17.38
C SER A 31 14.22 4.41 16.89
N GLU A 32 14.06 5.65 17.36
CA GLU A 32 12.98 6.54 16.93
C GLU A 32 12.90 6.67 15.39
N LYS A 33 14.05 6.78 14.72
CA LYS A 33 14.12 6.81 13.26
C LYS A 33 13.57 5.54 12.60
N ALA A 34 13.85 4.38 13.18
CA ALA A 34 13.36 3.10 12.67
C ALA A 34 11.85 2.93 12.94
N LEU A 35 11.36 3.35 14.11
CA LEU A 35 9.92 3.40 14.41
C LEU A 35 9.18 4.32 13.45
N ASN A 36 9.67 5.54 13.22
CA ASN A 36 9.09 6.46 12.24
C ASN A 36 9.08 5.86 10.82
N THR A 37 10.06 5.02 10.49
CA THR A 37 10.09 4.30 9.21
C THR A 37 9.01 3.21 9.15
N TRP A 38 8.83 2.45 10.23
CA TRP A 38 7.75 1.46 10.36
C TRP A 38 6.37 2.12 10.26
N GLU A 39 6.13 3.21 10.99
CA GLU A 39 4.88 3.96 10.94
C GLU A 39 4.58 4.51 9.54
N LYS A 40 5.61 4.97 8.82
CA LYS A 40 5.46 5.39 7.42
C LYS A 40 4.98 4.24 6.54
N ALA A 41 5.49 3.03 6.74
CA ALA A 41 5.05 1.84 6.03
C ALA A 41 3.57 1.52 6.33
N VAL A 42 3.16 1.55 7.60
CA VAL A 42 1.77 1.35 8.03
C VAL A 42 0.83 2.36 7.39
N ASN A 43 1.19 3.64 7.46
CA ASN A 43 0.37 4.73 6.92
C ASN A 43 0.19 4.59 5.40
N TYR A 44 1.27 4.37 4.66
CA TYR A 44 1.18 4.20 3.21
C TYR A 44 0.42 2.92 2.82
N GLN A 45 0.59 1.81 3.55
CA GLN A 45 -0.21 0.61 3.35
C GLN A 45 -1.71 0.90 3.53
N MET A 46 -2.10 1.58 4.62
CA MET A 46 -3.52 1.84 4.89
C MET A 46 -4.14 2.77 3.85
N PHE A 47 -3.48 3.86 3.46
CA PHE A 47 -3.98 4.77 2.42
C PHE A 47 -4.21 4.06 1.08
N HIS A 48 -3.25 3.24 0.64
CA HIS A 48 -3.36 2.54 -0.64
C HIS A 48 -4.23 1.29 -0.56
N THR A 49 -4.45 0.74 0.64
CA THR A 49 -5.50 -0.25 0.88
C THR A 49 -6.88 0.35 0.61
N MET A 50 -7.14 1.56 1.11
CA MET A 50 -8.41 2.24 0.86
C MET A 50 -8.57 2.54 -0.63
N ALA A 51 -7.51 3.01 -1.30
CA ALA A 51 -7.52 3.22 -2.75
C ALA A 51 -7.81 1.90 -3.52
N LEU A 52 -7.23 0.78 -3.09
CA LEU A 52 -7.47 -0.54 -3.67
C LEU A 52 -8.92 -1.02 -3.48
N LEU A 53 -9.51 -0.80 -2.30
CA LEU A 53 -10.92 -1.09 -2.04
C LEU A 53 -11.85 -0.26 -2.92
N VAL A 54 -11.62 1.06 -3.00
CA VAL A 54 -12.37 1.97 -3.88
C VAL A 54 -12.27 1.53 -5.33
N THR A 55 -11.06 1.18 -5.78
CA THR A 55 -10.82 0.66 -7.14
C THR A 55 -11.60 -0.64 -7.36
N GLY A 56 -11.56 -1.58 -6.41
CA GLY A 56 -12.31 -2.83 -6.46
C GLY A 56 -13.82 -2.64 -6.58
N LEU A 57 -14.37 -1.64 -5.88
CA LEU A 57 -15.78 -1.26 -5.98
C LEU A 57 -16.10 -0.61 -7.33
N LEU A 58 -15.28 0.32 -7.81
CA LEU A 58 -15.49 0.99 -9.09
C LEU A 58 -15.43 0.04 -10.30
N ILE A 59 -14.60 -1.01 -10.23
CA ILE A 59 -14.54 -2.04 -11.27
C ILE A 59 -15.90 -2.74 -11.47
N THR A 60 -16.80 -2.73 -10.49
CA THR A 60 -18.15 -3.28 -10.65
C THR A 60 -19.05 -2.43 -11.55
N ARG A 61 -18.66 -1.18 -11.82
CA ARG A 61 -19.38 -0.24 -12.69
C ARG A 61 -18.61 0.08 -13.97
N ILE A 62 -17.28 0.10 -13.90
CA ILE A 62 -16.37 0.44 -14.99
C ILE A 62 -15.49 -0.76 -15.27
N GLU A 63 -15.74 -1.48 -16.34
CA GLU A 63 -14.96 -2.68 -16.70
C GLU A 63 -13.95 -2.38 -17.81
N THR A 64 -12.92 -1.60 -17.48
CA THR A 64 -11.82 -1.28 -18.42
C THR A 64 -10.48 -1.81 -17.92
N ALA A 65 -9.55 -2.06 -18.85
CA ALA A 65 -8.20 -2.49 -18.47
C ALA A 65 -7.48 -1.47 -17.57
N GLY A 66 -7.72 -0.17 -17.77
CA GLY A 66 -7.06 0.91 -17.01
C GLY A 66 -7.36 0.87 -15.51
N ILE A 67 -8.63 0.68 -15.13
CA ILE A 67 -9.02 0.58 -13.71
C ILE A 67 -8.52 -0.72 -13.07
N GLN A 68 -8.39 -1.81 -13.84
CA GLN A 68 -7.76 -3.05 -13.35
C GLN A 68 -6.27 -2.84 -13.06
N TRP A 69 -5.56 -2.14 -13.95
CA TRP A 69 -4.17 -1.77 -13.74
C TRP A 69 -3.98 -0.84 -12.54
N ALA A 70 -4.92 0.08 -12.28
CA ALA A 70 -4.91 0.88 -11.06
C ALA A 70 -4.88 0.00 -9.79
N GLY A 71 -5.73 -1.04 -9.76
CA GLY A 71 -5.77 -1.99 -8.63
C GLY A 71 -4.45 -2.74 -8.45
N TRP A 72 -3.87 -3.24 -9.55
CA TRP A 72 -2.59 -3.94 -9.49
C TRP A 72 -1.44 -3.04 -9.08
N THR A 73 -1.36 -1.81 -9.58
CA THR A 73 -0.28 -0.89 -9.21
C THR A 73 -0.38 -0.41 -7.77
N PHE A 74 -1.59 -0.24 -7.21
CA PHE A 74 -1.75 -0.04 -5.77
C PHE A 74 -1.26 -1.25 -4.98
N PHE A 75 -1.67 -2.47 -5.34
CA PHE A 75 -1.26 -3.66 -4.61
C PHE A 75 0.26 -3.89 -4.67
N ILE A 76 0.86 -3.80 -5.87
CA ILE A 76 2.32 -3.88 -6.06
C ILE A 76 3.02 -2.77 -5.29
N GLY A 77 2.48 -1.56 -5.30
CA GLY A 77 2.99 -0.45 -4.51
C GLY A 77 3.00 -0.74 -3.02
N ILE A 78 1.97 -1.39 -2.46
CA ILE A 78 1.94 -1.78 -1.05
C ILE A 78 3.09 -2.74 -0.74
N LEU A 79 3.29 -3.76 -1.57
CA LEU A 79 4.34 -4.76 -1.38
C LEU A 79 5.74 -4.13 -1.46
N LEU A 80 5.98 -3.31 -2.48
CA LEU A 80 7.31 -2.72 -2.73
C LEU A 80 7.62 -1.55 -1.80
N PHE A 81 6.65 -0.69 -1.50
CA PHE A 81 6.86 0.47 -0.63
C PHE A 81 6.79 0.07 0.84
N SER A 82 5.64 -0.46 1.27
CA SER A 82 5.39 -0.71 2.70
C SER A 82 6.13 -1.97 3.16
N GLY A 83 6.05 -3.04 2.36
CA GLY A 83 6.77 -4.29 2.64
C GLY A 83 8.27 -4.09 2.82
N SER A 84 8.91 -3.32 1.94
CA SER A 84 10.34 -3.05 2.04
C SER A 84 10.70 -2.17 3.24
N LEU A 85 9.87 -1.18 3.59
CA LEU A 85 10.10 -0.35 4.77
C LEU A 85 9.93 -1.12 6.08
N TYR A 86 8.97 -2.05 6.17
CA TYR A 86 8.86 -2.95 7.33
C TYR A 86 10.16 -3.75 7.52
N ILE A 87 10.65 -4.39 6.46
CA ILE A 87 11.89 -5.18 6.53
C ILE A 87 13.09 -4.28 6.84
N TYR A 88 13.19 -3.11 6.20
CA TYR A 88 14.29 -2.18 6.43
C TYR A 88 14.32 -1.66 7.87
N SER A 89 13.17 -1.32 8.45
CA SER A 89 13.10 -0.75 9.81
C SER A 89 13.61 -1.71 10.89
N ILE A 90 13.44 -3.03 10.70
CA ILE A 90 13.92 -4.05 11.64
C ILE A 90 15.33 -4.54 11.33
N SER A 91 15.70 -4.65 10.04
CA SER A 91 16.97 -5.26 9.62
C SER A 91 18.11 -4.27 9.42
N GLY A 92 17.80 -2.99 9.15
CA GLY A 92 18.77 -1.98 8.75
C GLY A 92 19.39 -2.20 7.36
N ILE A 93 18.98 -3.23 6.60
CA ILE A 93 19.55 -3.56 5.29
C ILE A 93 19.07 -2.55 4.25
N LYS A 94 19.98 -1.65 3.82
CA LYS A 94 19.67 -0.53 2.92
C LYS A 94 19.10 -0.93 1.56
N THR A 95 19.35 -2.16 1.09
CA THR A 95 18.77 -2.67 -0.16
C THR A 95 17.24 -2.60 -0.16
N PHE A 96 16.59 -2.91 0.97
CA PHE A 96 15.14 -2.78 1.08
C PHE A 96 14.69 -1.32 1.00
N ALA A 97 15.40 -0.39 1.65
CA ALA A 97 15.11 1.03 1.52
C ALA A 97 15.18 1.52 0.05
N MET A 98 16.13 0.99 -0.74
CA MET A 98 16.28 1.32 -2.16
C MET A 98 15.17 0.76 -3.06
N ILE A 99 14.37 -0.21 -2.60
CA ILE A 99 13.20 -0.74 -3.33
C ILE A 99 11.99 0.20 -3.18
N THR A 100 11.87 0.88 -2.04
CA THR A 100 10.76 1.79 -1.69
C THR A 100 10.33 2.74 -2.82
N PRO A 101 11.26 3.43 -3.54
CA PRO A 101 10.88 4.36 -4.61
C PRO A 101 10.10 3.70 -5.75
N LEU A 102 10.38 2.42 -6.07
CA LEU A 102 9.64 1.68 -7.10
C LEU A 102 8.17 1.50 -6.71
N GLY A 103 7.92 1.22 -5.43
CA GLY A 103 6.56 1.16 -4.89
C GLY A 103 5.87 2.54 -4.92
N GLY A 104 6.63 3.62 -4.67
CA GLY A 104 6.12 4.99 -4.78
C GLY A 104 5.68 5.34 -6.21
N VAL A 105 6.46 4.96 -7.21
CA VAL A 105 6.08 5.12 -8.62
C VAL A 105 4.83 4.30 -8.96
N ALA A 106 4.73 3.06 -8.46
CA ALA A 106 3.53 2.24 -8.66
C ALA A 106 2.27 2.91 -8.07
N PHE A 107 2.37 3.48 -6.86
CA PHE A 107 1.28 4.26 -6.26
C PHE A 107 0.86 5.46 -7.12
N LEU A 108 1.82 6.24 -7.63
CA LEU A 108 1.52 7.37 -8.51
C LEU A 108 0.76 6.92 -9.76
N ILE A 109 1.20 5.84 -10.41
CA ILE A 109 0.51 5.27 -11.57
C ILE A 109 -0.92 4.85 -11.19
N GLY A 110 -1.09 4.19 -10.03
CA GLY A 110 -2.41 3.79 -9.53
C GLY A 110 -3.37 4.97 -9.38
N TRP A 111 -2.92 6.06 -8.75
CA TRP A 111 -3.72 7.26 -8.57
C TRP A 111 -4.09 7.93 -9.90
N VAL A 112 -3.15 8.01 -10.84
CA VAL A 112 -3.41 8.57 -12.18
C VAL A 112 -4.46 7.74 -12.92
N LEU A 113 -4.33 6.41 -12.92
CA LEU A 113 -5.27 5.52 -13.60
C LEU A 113 -6.66 5.54 -12.96
N LEU A 114 -6.74 5.57 -11.63
CA LEU A 114 -8.00 5.70 -10.89
C LEU A 114 -8.68 7.03 -11.22
N GLY A 115 -7.95 8.15 -11.15
CA GLY A 115 -8.48 9.47 -11.47
C GLY A 115 -8.94 9.59 -12.92
N TYR A 116 -8.17 9.05 -13.87
CA TYR A 116 -8.56 9.00 -15.28
C TYR A 116 -9.85 8.19 -15.48
N ALA A 117 -9.97 7.04 -14.82
CA ALA A 117 -11.17 6.22 -14.93
C ALA A 117 -12.41 6.93 -14.38
N VAL A 118 -12.26 7.66 -13.27
CA VAL A 118 -13.34 8.49 -12.71
C VAL A 118 -13.76 9.57 -13.70
N VAL A 119 -12.83 10.38 -14.22
CA VAL A 119 -13.15 11.49 -15.13
C VAL A 119 -13.79 11.01 -16.43
N LYS A 120 -13.39 9.84 -16.94
CA LYS A 120 -13.83 9.37 -18.25
C LYS A 120 -15.10 8.52 -18.21
N PHE A 121 -15.37 7.82 -17.11
CA PHE A 121 -16.40 6.77 -17.07
C PHE A 121 -17.41 6.91 -15.93
N LEU A 122 -17.26 7.89 -15.02
CA LEU A 122 -18.31 8.31 -14.09
C LEU A 122 -18.85 9.68 -14.52
#